data_AF-W1Y8V2-F1
#
_entry.id   AF-W1Y8V2-F1
#
_cell.length_a   1.000
_cell.length_b   1.000
_cell.length_c   1.000
_cell.angle_alpha   90.00
_cell.angle_beta   90.00
_cell.angle_gamma   90.00
#
_symmetry.space_group_name_H-M   'P 1'
#
loop_
_entity.id
_entity.type
_entity.pdbx_description
1 polymer ?
#
loop_
_entity_poly.entity_id
_entity_poly.type
_entity_poly.pdbx_seq_one_letter_code
_entity_poly.pdbx_strand_id
1 'polypeptide(L)' 'MIINNVKLVLENEVVHGSLEVQDGEIRAFAESQSRLPEAMDGEG' A
#
# COMPACT_ATOMS: atom_id res chain seq x y z
N MET A 1 -1.39 -9.88 1.26
CA MET A 1 -1.57 -9.19 -0.04
C MET A 1 -0.84 -7.87 0.04
N ILE A 2 -0.11 -7.50 -1.01
CA ILE A 2 0.59 -6.21 -1.05
C ILE A 2 0.06 -5.42 -2.23
N ILE A 3 -0.17 -4.12 -2.04
CA ILE A 3 -0.68 -3.19 -3.05
C ILE A 3 0.32 -2.05 -3.16
N ASN A 4 0.95 -1.90 -4.32
CA ASN A 4 1.84 -0.79 -4.68
C ASN A 4 1.04 0.42 -5.15
N ASN A 5 1.71 1.58 -5.19
CA ASN A 5 1.18 2.84 -5.70
C ASN A 5 -0.15 3.29 -5.05
N VAL A 6 -0.36 2.93 -3.79
CA VAL A 6 -1.55 3.37 -3.05
C VAL A 6 -1.40 4.82 -2.62
N LYS A 7 -2.52 5.54 -2.59
CA LYS A 7 -2.65 6.84 -1.93
C LYS A 7 -3.44 6.64 -0.64
N LEU A 8 -2.74 6.65 0.49
CA LEU A 8 -3.35 6.56 1.81
C LEU A 8 -3.75 7.96 2.27
N VAL A 9 -5.05 8.23 2.30
CA VAL A 9 -5.59 9.50 2.78
C VAL A 9 -5.80 9.40 4.29
N LEU A 10 -4.94 10.06 5.04
CA LEU A 10 -5.01 10.18 6.49
C LEU A 10 -5.74 11.48 6.85
N GLU A 11 -5.96 11.68 8.15
CA GLU A 11 -6.69 12.85 8.66
C GLU A 11 -6.03 14.19 8.27
N ASN A 12 -4.69 14.23 8.20
CA ASN A 12 -3.93 15.46 8.01
C ASN A 12 -3.08 15.47 6.73
N GLU A 13 -2.94 14.34 6.04
CA GLU A 13 -2.04 14.21 4.89
C GLU A 13 -2.42 13.06 3.96
N VAL A 14 -1.85 13.06 2.76
CA VAL A 14 -1.95 11.97 1.80
C VAL A 14 -0.57 11.39 1.57
N VAL A 15 -0.40 10.11 1.85
CA VAL A 15 0.88 9.42 1.72
C VAL A 15 0.83 8.45 0.55
N HIS A 16 1.90 8.41 -0.25
CA HIS A 16 2.02 7.55 -1.41
C HIS A 16 2.98 6.41 -1.09
N GLY A 17 2.62 5.16 -1.42
CA GLY A 17 3.49 4.04 -1.10
C GLY A 17 2.91 2.67 -1.44
N SER A 18 3.33 1.67 -0.68
CA SER A 18 2.79 0.32 -0.71
C SER A 18 2.11 -0.05 0.61
N LEU A 19 1.02 -0.81 0.51
CA LEU A 19 0.20 -1.27 1.62
C LEU A 19 0.23 -2.78 1.70
N GLU A 20 0.50 -3.31 2.87
CA GLU A 20 0.36 -4.73 3.15
C GLU A 20 -0.93 -4.99 3.93
N VAL A 21 -1.76 -5.87 3.37
CA VAL A 21 -3.04 -6.30 3.95
C VAL A 21 -2.98 -7.79 4.24
N GLN A 22 -3.30 -8.16 5.47
CA GLN A 22 -3.36 -9.55 5.92
C GLN A 22 -4.66 -9.76 6.71
N ASP A 23 -5.41 -10.81 6.38
CA ASP A 23 -6.69 -11.14 7.03
C ASP A 23 -7.73 -10.00 7.03
N GLY A 24 -7.67 -9.13 6.02
CA GLY A 24 -8.53 -7.95 5.90
C GLY A 24 -8.09 -6.74 6.72
N GLU A 25 -6.99 -6.84 7.47
CA GLU A 25 -6.39 -5.73 8.23
C GLU A 25 -5.14 -5.18 7.53
N ILE A 26 -4.91 -3.87 7.67
CA ILE A 26 -3.63 -3.27 7.28
C ILE A 26 -2.58 -3.72 8.29
N ARG A 27 -1.52 -4.37 7.80
CA ARG A 27 -0.45 -4.90 8.63
C ARG A 27 0.80 -4.04 8.60
N ALA A 28 1.10 -3.46 7.45
CA ALA A 28 2.19 -2.52 7.29
C ALA A 28 1.91 -1.52 6.17
N PHE A 29 2.57 -0.38 6.25
CA PHE A 29 2.67 0.61 5.18
C PHE A 29 4.14 0.95 4.98
N ALA A 30 4.56 1.08 3.72
CA ALA A 30 5.89 1.52 3.37
C ALA A 30 5.82 2.60 2.30
N GLU A 31 6.61 3.67 2.45
CA GLU A 31 6.71 4.75 1.44
C GLU A 31 7.43 4.29 0.15
N SER A 32 8.05 3.10 0.17
CA SER A 32 8.68 2.48 -0.99
C SER A 32 7.76 1.46 -1.65
N GLN A 33 7.94 1.24 -2.96
CA GLN A 33 7.30 0.15 -3.67
C GLN A 33 7.85 -1.22 -3.22
N SER A 34 6.96 -2.19 -3.08
CA SER A 34 7.32 -3.59 -2.93
C SER A 34 7.87 -4.13 -4.24
N ARG A 35 8.95 -4.92 -4.14
CA ARG A 35 9.58 -5.62 -5.28
C ARG A 35 8.98 -6.99 -5.55
N LEU A 36 7.93 -7.35 -4.83
CA LEU A 36 7.30 -8.66 -4.98
C LEU A 36 6.45 -8.68 -6.25
N PRO A 37 6.61 -9.72 -7.10
CA PRO A 37 5.85 -9.82 -8.34
C PRO A 37 4.35 -10.05 -8.11
N GLU A 38 3.94 -10.53 -6.93
CA GLU A 38 2.51 -10.64 -6.57
C GLU A 38 1.91 -9.33 -6.04
N ALA A 39 2.68 -8.24 -5.94
CA ALA A 39 2.15 -6.96 -5.51
C ALA A 39 1.18 -6.39 -6.57
N MET A 40 -0.02 -6.03 -6.13
CA MET A 40 -1.05 -5.43 -6.98
C MET A 40 -0.76 -3.94 -7.22
N ASP A 41 -1.17 -3.39 -8.36
CA ASP A 41 -1.05 -1.96 -8.63
C ASP A 41 -2.34 -1.22 -8.24
N GLY A 42 -2.22 -0.22 -7.38
CA GLY A 42 -3.33 0.60 -6.86
C GLY A 42 -3.70 1.82 -7.71
N GLU A 43 -2.97 2.10 -8.80
CA GLU A 43 -3.30 3.20 -9.74
C GLU A 43 -4.27 2.81 -10.87
N GLY A 44 -4.75 1.55 -10.89
CA GLY A 44 -5.65 1.00 -11.91
C GLY A 44 -7.09 1.51 -11.86
#